data_AF-A0A4R0MW57-F1
#
_entry.id   AF-A0A4R0MW57-F1
#
_cell.length_a   1.000
_cell.length_b   1.000
_cell.length_c   1.000
_cell.angle_alpha   90.00
_cell.angle_beta   90.00
_cell.angle_gamma   90.00
#
_symmetry.space_group_name_H-M   'P 1'
#
loop_
_entity.id
_entity.type
_entity.pdbx_description
1 polymer ?
#
loop_
_entity_poly.entity_id
_entity_poly.type
_entity_poly.pdbx_seq_one_letter_code
_entity_poly.pdbx_strand_id
1 'polypeptide(L)'
;MRHIFFPNCLRCIALFLLVMISCKKENSLPGTAAITIVNTVVGCEKLVTNFKGTEPIDYYLARILDYNSCNYRNLFTSYSGKQRLALYNYPDTTDKSKPLFDMTLNLPVGSIYSLFLTGTVSTPDMLLLKETLPYYGQLDSLMGIRFVNLSPGSAALSVNLVGKSNGSETATISFKSITDFKKYAVGVNINDYTFEFRDAVSGTLIADYTTSYVNDPGIEYPNPWLFRNFTLALIGKPGGTGADAQKVLLITH
;
A
#
# COMPACT_ATOMS: atom_id res chain seq x y z
N MET A 1 -25.44 -21.41 77.89
CA MET A 1 -24.95 -20.49 76.83
C MET A 1 -25.62 -20.87 75.52
N ARG A 2 -26.58 -20.06 75.03
CA ARG A 2 -27.25 -20.28 73.75
C ARG A 2 -26.41 -19.61 72.65
N HIS A 3 -25.86 -20.40 71.73
CA HIS A 3 -25.17 -19.88 70.55
C HIS A 3 -26.21 -19.30 69.58
N ILE A 4 -26.23 -17.96 69.47
CA ILE A 4 -27.03 -17.24 68.48
C ILE A 4 -26.27 -17.34 67.15
N PHE A 5 -26.64 -18.31 66.32
CA PHE A 5 -26.17 -18.38 64.93
C PHE A 5 -26.89 -17.29 64.13
N PHE A 6 -26.14 -16.37 63.50
CA PHE A 6 -26.65 -15.34 62.60
C PHE A 6 -26.53 -15.81 61.13
N PRO A 7 -27.55 -16.49 60.56
CA PRO A 7 -27.49 -17.04 59.20
C PRO A 7 -27.39 -15.96 58.10
N ASN A 8 -27.70 -14.70 58.42
CA ASN A 8 -27.70 -13.60 57.46
C ASN A 8 -26.28 -13.06 57.15
N CYS A 9 -25.32 -13.22 58.07
CA CYS A 9 -23.94 -12.77 57.85
C CYS A 9 -23.20 -13.69 56.84
N LEU A 10 -23.47 -14.99 56.88
CA LEU A 10 -22.87 -15.98 55.98
C LEU A 10 -23.31 -15.79 54.51
N ARG A 11 -24.55 -15.32 54.28
CA ARG A 11 -25.07 -15.02 52.94
C ARG A 11 -24.41 -13.79 52.31
N CYS A 12 -24.10 -12.77 53.11
CA CYS A 12 -23.39 -11.57 52.62
C CYS A 12 -21.93 -11.88 52.26
N ILE A 13 -21.26 -12.76 53.02
CA ILE A 13 -19.88 -13.19 52.74
C ILE A 13 -19.82 -14.00 51.43
N ALA A 14 -20.79 -14.90 51.19
CA ALA A 14 -20.86 -15.66 49.95
C ALA A 14 -21.09 -14.77 48.71
N LEU A 15 -21.88 -13.70 48.84
CA LEU A 15 -22.11 -12.75 47.74
C LEU A 15 -20.88 -11.87 47.46
N PHE A 16 -20.15 -11.48 48.49
CA PHE A 16 -18.93 -10.67 48.36
C PHE A 16 -17.77 -11.45 47.71
N LEU A 17 -17.66 -12.76 48.00
CA LEU A 17 -16.65 -13.63 47.40
C LEU A 17 -16.86 -13.85 45.88
N LEU A 18 -18.09 -13.71 45.37
CA LEU A 18 -18.39 -13.84 43.93
C LEU A 18 -17.96 -12.62 43.11
N VAL A 19 -17.90 -11.42 43.70
CA VAL A 19 -17.51 -10.19 42.98
C VAL A 19 -16.00 -10.16 42.70
N MET A 20 -15.19 -10.81 43.54
CA MET A 20 -13.73 -10.81 43.43
C MET A 20 -13.18 -11.75 42.33
N ILE A 21 -14.00 -12.64 41.76
CA ILE A 21 -13.59 -13.57 40.68
C ILE A 21 -13.77 -12.91 39.29
N SER A 22 -14.41 -11.73 39.20
CA SER A 22 -14.70 -11.07 37.93
C SER A 22 -13.60 -10.12 37.42
N CYS A 23 -12.34 -10.29 37.86
CA CYS A 23 -11.19 -9.72 37.15
C CYS A 23 -10.99 -10.49 35.84
N LYS A 24 -11.81 -10.22 34.82
CA LYS A 24 -11.49 -10.62 33.46
C LYS A 24 -10.19 -9.91 33.08
N LYS A 25 -9.13 -10.69 32.87
CA LYS A 25 -7.94 -10.22 32.17
C LYS A 25 -8.40 -9.74 30.80
N GLU A 26 -8.47 -8.43 30.61
CA GLU A 26 -8.68 -7.85 29.29
C GLU A 26 -7.45 -8.19 28.46
N ASN A 27 -7.56 -9.24 27.64
CA ASN A 27 -6.63 -9.44 26.55
C ASN A 27 -6.95 -8.33 25.55
N SER A 28 -6.22 -7.23 25.61
CA SER A 28 -6.26 -6.25 24.53
C SER A 28 -5.92 -6.99 23.25
N LEU A 29 -6.82 -6.92 22.27
CA LEU A 29 -6.53 -7.47 20.95
C LEU A 29 -5.26 -6.75 20.46
N PRO A 30 -4.27 -7.49 19.94
CA PRO A 30 -3.09 -6.86 19.38
C PRO A 30 -3.56 -5.92 18.26
N GLY A 31 -3.22 -4.64 18.39
CA GLY A 31 -3.56 -3.67 17.35
C GLY A 31 -2.86 -4.03 16.03
N THR A 32 -3.45 -3.60 14.92
CA THR A 32 -2.96 -3.93 13.57
C THR A 32 -2.31 -2.73 12.91
N ALA A 33 -1.46 -2.99 11.92
CA ALA A 33 -1.05 -2.03 10.91
C ALA A 33 -1.33 -2.61 9.52
N ALA A 34 -1.48 -1.73 8.54
CA ALA A 34 -1.65 -2.11 7.15
C ALA A 34 -0.40 -1.76 6.34
N ILE A 35 -0.01 -2.64 5.43
CA ILE A 35 1.04 -2.36 4.45
C ILE A 35 0.63 -2.88 3.07
N THR A 36 0.74 -2.02 2.07
CA THR A 36 0.61 -2.39 0.66
C THR A 36 2.01 -2.60 0.09
N ILE A 37 2.30 -3.78 -0.47
CA ILE A 37 3.62 -4.10 -1.05
C ILE A 37 3.47 -4.23 -2.56
N VAL A 38 4.19 -3.42 -3.33
CA VAL A 38 4.07 -3.37 -4.80
C VAL A 38 5.38 -3.79 -5.44
N ASN A 39 5.34 -4.80 -6.31
CA ASN A 39 6.50 -5.24 -7.08
C ASN A 39 6.64 -4.43 -8.38
N THR A 40 7.69 -3.62 -8.46
CA THR A 40 8.09 -2.87 -9.65
C THR A 40 9.56 -3.11 -10.00
N VAL A 41 10.17 -4.18 -9.48
CA VAL A 41 11.58 -4.52 -9.72
C VAL A 41 11.74 -5.04 -11.15
N VAL A 42 12.53 -4.34 -11.96
CA VAL A 42 12.74 -4.67 -13.37
C VAL A 42 13.47 -6.02 -13.50
N GLY A 43 12.95 -6.90 -14.37
CA GLY A 43 13.45 -8.27 -14.55
C GLY A 43 12.98 -9.27 -13.49
N CYS A 44 12.08 -8.89 -12.57
CA CYS A 44 11.53 -9.77 -11.54
C CYS A 44 10.01 -9.91 -11.70
N GLU A 45 9.58 -10.94 -12.44
CA GLU A 45 8.16 -11.13 -12.76
C GLU A 45 7.30 -11.34 -11.51
N LYS A 46 7.82 -12.03 -10.49
CA LYS A 46 7.06 -12.43 -9.30
C LYS A 46 7.97 -12.45 -8.08
N LEU A 47 7.48 -11.87 -6.97
CA LEU A 47 8.10 -11.97 -5.66
C LEU A 47 7.24 -12.77 -4.70
N VAL A 48 7.86 -13.59 -3.86
CA VAL A 48 7.20 -14.37 -2.81
C VAL A 48 7.54 -13.78 -1.45
N THR A 49 6.53 -13.47 -0.65
CA THR A 49 6.71 -12.91 0.71
C THR A 49 7.00 -14.00 1.74
N ASN A 50 7.95 -13.76 2.63
CA ASN A 50 8.16 -14.52 3.86
C ASN A 50 8.19 -13.58 5.08
N PHE A 51 7.11 -13.61 5.86
CA PHE A 51 6.97 -12.88 7.13
C PHE A 51 7.36 -13.72 8.36
N LYS A 52 7.59 -15.03 8.20
CA LYS A 52 7.92 -15.93 9.32
C LYS A 52 9.34 -15.71 9.83
N GLY A 53 10.23 -15.23 8.95
CA GLY A 53 11.62 -14.96 9.29
C GLY A 53 12.46 -16.20 9.54
N THR A 54 11.99 -17.38 9.14
CA THR A 54 12.77 -18.63 9.13
C THR A 54 12.50 -19.40 7.84
N GLU A 55 13.48 -20.18 7.39
CA GLU A 55 13.31 -21.20 6.34
C GLU A 55 12.76 -22.51 6.95
N PRO A 56 12.04 -23.34 6.17
CA PRO A 56 11.64 -23.12 4.78
C PRO A 56 10.50 -22.10 4.65
N ILE A 57 10.40 -21.42 3.51
CA ILE A 57 9.24 -20.60 3.14
C ILE A 57 7.96 -21.46 3.21
N ASP A 58 6.98 -21.00 3.98
CA ASP A 58 5.65 -21.58 3.98
C ASP A 58 4.86 -21.03 2.78
N TYR A 59 4.99 -21.70 1.63
CA TYR A 59 4.34 -21.29 0.38
C TYR A 59 2.82 -21.25 0.46
N TYR A 60 2.20 -21.93 1.43
CA TYR A 60 0.76 -21.87 1.65
C TYR A 60 0.33 -20.53 2.23
N LEU A 61 1.17 -19.91 3.07
CA LEU A 61 0.92 -18.60 3.67
C LEU A 61 1.57 -17.44 2.91
N ALA A 62 2.54 -17.75 2.05
CA ALA A 62 3.22 -16.76 1.25
C ALA A 62 2.30 -16.16 0.18
N ARG A 63 2.42 -14.85 -0.03
CA ARG A 63 1.74 -14.17 -1.14
C ARG A 63 2.71 -13.95 -2.30
N ILE A 64 2.19 -14.13 -3.50
CA ILE A 64 2.88 -13.81 -4.74
C ILE A 64 2.52 -12.38 -5.13
N LEU A 65 3.54 -11.57 -5.37
CA LEU A 65 3.46 -10.19 -5.83
C LEU A 65 3.91 -10.15 -7.29
N ASP A 66 2.95 -10.08 -8.19
CA ASP A 66 3.22 -9.96 -9.63
C ASP A 66 3.80 -8.58 -9.95
N TYR A 67 4.77 -8.54 -10.87
CA TYR A 67 5.33 -7.32 -11.42
C TYR A 67 4.25 -6.48 -12.10
N ASN A 68 4.32 -5.14 -11.92
CA ASN A 68 3.39 -4.21 -12.56
C ASN A 68 1.92 -4.52 -12.21
N SER A 69 1.66 -4.90 -10.96
CA SER A 69 0.33 -5.23 -10.48
C SER A 69 0.13 -4.75 -9.05
N CYS A 70 -1.03 -4.13 -8.80
CA CYS A 70 -1.47 -3.79 -7.46
C CYS A 70 -2.96 -4.13 -7.32
N ASN A 71 -3.27 -5.10 -6.46
CA ASN A 71 -4.62 -5.52 -6.13
C ASN A 71 -4.71 -5.92 -4.65
N TYR A 72 -5.84 -6.48 -4.22
CA TYR A 72 -6.07 -6.86 -2.83
C TYR A 72 -5.03 -7.84 -2.26
N ARG A 73 -4.32 -8.61 -3.10
CA ARG A 73 -3.23 -9.52 -2.66
C ARG A 73 -2.00 -8.76 -2.16
N ASN A 74 -1.81 -7.53 -2.62
CA ASN A 74 -0.71 -6.65 -2.22
C ASN A 74 -0.93 -6.04 -0.83
N LEU A 75 -2.15 -6.10 -0.27
CA LEU A 75 -2.52 -5.51 1.02
C LEU A 75 -2.40 -6.51 2.18
N PHE A 76 -1.59 -6.20 3.17
CA PHE A 76 -1.38 -7.00 4.38
C PHE A 76 -1.84 -6.22 5.62
N THR A 77 -2.74 -6.78 6.43
CA THR A 77 -3.40 -6.06 7.55
C THR A 77 -3.17 -6.68 8.93
N SER A 78 -2.39 -7.75 9.03
CA SER A 78 -2.23 -8.53 10.28
C SER A 78 -0.90 -8.34 10.98
N TYR A 79 -0.06 -7.41 10.52
CA TYR A 79 1.29 -7.21 11.05
C TYR A 79 1.36 -5.88 11.80
N SER A 80 2.01 -5.87 12.97
CA SER A 80 2.33 -4.66 13.73
C SER A 80 3.61 -4.85 14.54
N GLY A 81 4.24 -3.75 14.96
CA GLY A 81 5.53 -3.75 15.63
C GLY A 81 6.70 -4.06 14.68
N LYS A 82 7.73 -4.73 15.21
CA LYS A 82 8.89 -5.14 14.43
C LYS A 82 8.57 -6.43 13.68
N GLN A 83 8.55 -6.36 12.36
CA GLN A 83 8.19 -7.47 11.49
C GLN A 83 9.29 -7.71 10.47
N ARG A 84 9.94 -8.88 10.50
CA ARG A 84 10.86 -9.27 9.41
C ARG A 84 10.06 -9.54 8.14
N LEU A 85 10.58 -9.09 7.01
CA LEU A 85 10.07 -9.37 5.67
C LEU A 85 11.25 -9.78 4.79
N ALA A 86 11.20 -11.01 4.29
CA ALA A 86 12.06 -11.48 3.22
C ALA A 86 11.23 -11.67 1.93
N LEU A 87 11.79 -11.32 0.78
CA LEU A 87 11.14 -11.39 -0.53
C LEU A 87 12.04 -12.15 -1.50
N TYR A 88 11.51 -13.19 -2.14
CA TYR A 88 12.27 -14.10 -2.99
C TYR A 88 11.79 -14.00 -4.43
N ASN A 89 12.71 -14.07 -5.39
CA ASN A 89 12.38 -14.08 -6.81
C ASN A 89 11.81 -15.46 -7.21
N TYR A 90 10.61 -15.50 -7.78
CA TYR A 90 9.97 -16.75 -8.19
C TYR A 90 10.31 -17.09 -9.65
N PRO A 91 10.56 -18.37 -10.02
CA PRO A 91 10.40 -19.60 -9.24
C PRO A 91 11.67 -20.12 -8.54
N ASP A 92 12.59 -19.26 -8.07
CA ASP A 92 13.79 -19.75 -7.39
C ASP A 92 13.45 -20.25 -5.97
N THR A 93 13.00 -21.49 -5.88
CA THR A 93 12.58 -22.17 -4.63
C THR A 93 13.63 -23.14 -4.12
N THR A 94 14.89 -23.00 -4.52
CA THR A 94 15.97 -23.91 -4.08
C THR A 94 16.42 -23.58 -2.66
N ASP A 95 16.97 -24.56 -1.93
CA ASP A 95 17.55 -24.38 -0.58
C ASP A 95 18.72 -23.36 -0.55
N LYS A 96 19.21 -22.94 -1.72
CA LYS A 96 20.26 -21.93 -1.90
C LYS A 96 19.73 -20.57 -2.33
N SER A 97 18.42 -20.43 -2.54
CA SER A 97 17.80 -19.16 -2.92
C SER A 97 18.02 -18.16 -1.80
N LYS A 98 18.58 -17.00 -2.15
CA LYS A 98 18.74 -15.88 -1.22
C LYS A 98 17.58 -14.92 -1.46
N PRO A 99 17.05 -14.29 -0.41
CA PRO A 99 16.04 -13.27 -0.59
C PRO A 99 16.62 -12.11 -1.42
N LEU A 100 15.83 -11.61 -2.37
CA LEU A 100 16.13 -10.39 -3.10
C LEU A 100 16.07 -9.17 -2.18
N PHE A 101 15.16 -9.20 -1.20
CA PHE A 101 15.10 -8.24 -0.10
C PHE A 101 14.97 -8.96 1.23
N ASP A 102 15.73 -8.54 2.24
CA ASP A 102 15.61 -9.01 3.61
C ASP A 102 15.69 -7.81 4.56
N MET A 103 14.58 -7.48 5.21
CA MET A 103 14.45 -6.27 6.01
C MET A 103 13.63 -6.50 7.27
N THR A 104 13.78 -5.61 8.25
CA THR A 104 12.89 -5.52 9.41
C THR A 104 12.07 -4.24 9.31
N LEU A 105 10.77 -4.39 9.14
CA LEU A 105 9.79 -3.31 9.13
C LEU A 105 9.43 -2.92 10.57
N ASN A 106 9.20 -1.62 10.80
CA ASN A 106 8.62 -1.12 12.04
C ASN A 106 7.24 -0.53 11.73
N LEU A 107 6.18 -1.24 12.13
CA LEU A 107 4.79 -0.94 11.77
C LEU A 107 3.97 -0.62 13.03
N PRO A 108 3.95 0.65 13.51
CA PRO A 108 3.17 1.01 14.69
C PRO A 108 1.68 0.66 14.54
N VAL A 109 1.02 0.32 15.66
CA VAL A 109 -0.43 0.08 15.66
C VAL A 109 -1.18 1.28 15.09
N GLY A 110 -2.19 1.02 14.26
CA GLY A 110 -3.05 2.04 13.63
C GLY A 110 -2.39 2.80 12.49
N SER A 111 -1.28 2.29 11.94
CA SER A 111 -0.60 2.92 10.81
C SER A 111 -0.86 2.19 9.49
N ILE A 112 -0.73 2.95 8.40
CA ILE A 112 -0.85 2.47 7.03
C ILE A 112 0.48 2.79 6.34
N TYR A 113 1.00 1.85 5.56
CA TYR A 113 2.24 1.99 4.81
C TYR A 113 2.08 1.53 3.36
N SER A 114 2.89 2.10 2.47
CA SER A 114 3.20 1.52 1.16
C SER A 114 4.68 1.18 1.10
N LEU A 115 5.01 -0.02 0.62
CA LEU A 115 6.35 -0.46 0.30
C LEU A 115 6.44 -0.71 -1.21
N PHE A 116 7.08 0.21 -1.91
CA PHE A 116 7.36 0.08 -3.33
C PHE A 116 8.72 -0.60 -3.51
N LEU A 117 8.72 -1.78 -4.11
CA LEU A 117 9.93 -2.52 -4.47
C LEU A 117 10.30 -2.11 -5.90
N THR A 118 11.50 -1.58 -6.11
CA THR A 118 11.95 -0.99 -7.38
C THR A 118 13.41 -1.38 -7.67
N GLY A 119 14.07 -0.71 -8.62
CA GLY A 119 15.40 -1.09 -9.08
C GLY A 119 15.35 -2.22 -10.09
N THR A 120 16.44 -2.96 -10.18
CA THR A 120 16.56 -4.15 -11.04
C THR A 120 16.90 -5.36 -10.19
N VAL A 121 16.78 -6.59 -10.72
CA VAL A 121 17.23 -7.80 -9.99
C VAL A 121 18.71 -7.69 -9.54
N SER A 122 19.58 -7.07 -10.35
CA SER A 122 20.99 -6.86 -9.99
C SER A 122 21.24 -5.73 -8.99
N THR A 123 20.32 -4.77 -8.91
CA THR A 123 20.40 -3.59 -8.05
C THR A 123 19.02 -3.31 -7.44
N PRO A 124 18.53 -4.20 -6.56
CA PRO A 124 17.21 -4.05 -5.97
C PRO A 124 17.19 -2.85 -5.03
N ASP A 125 16.08 -2.11 -5.03
CA ASP A 125 15.91 -0.91 -4.22
C ASP A 125 14.45 -0.81 -3.75
N MET A 126 14.17 0.07 -2.80
CA MET A 126 12.83 0.21 -2.23
C MET A 126 12.53 1.63 -1.76
N LEU A 127 11.24 1.93 -1.67
CA LEU A 127 10.69 3.12 -1.03
C LEU A 127 9.60 2.69 -0.04
N LEU A 128 9.86 2.87 1.26
CA LEU A 128 8.87 2.67 2.32
C LEU A 128 8.28 4.03 2.71
N LEU A 129 6.97 4.15 2.62
CA LEU A 129 6.23 5.36 2.93
C LEU A 129 5.16 5.09 3.99
N LYS A 130 5.14 5.90 5.05
CA LYS A 130 3.98 5.95 5.95
C LYS A 130 2.89 6.79 5.29
N GLU A 131 1.71 6.22 5.16
CA GLU A 131 0.59 6.86 4.48
C GLU A 131 -0.15 7.84 5.39
N THR A 132 -0.47 9.00 4.82
CA THR A 132 -1.46 9.94 5.34
C THR A 132 -2.47 10.17 4.23
N LEU A 133 -3.53 9.37 4.22
CA LEU A 133 -4.54 9.44 3.17
C LEU A 133 -5.51 10.61 3.46
N PRO A 134 -5.73 11.54 2.52
CA PRO A 134 -6.71 12.58 2.71
C PRO A 134 -8.13 11.99 2.76
N TYR A 135 -8.94 12.56 3.64
CA TYR A 135 -10.36 12.26 3.73
C TYR A 135 -11.17 13.13 2.77
N TYR A 136 -12.18 12.54 2.15
CA TYR A 136 -13.14 13.22 1.28
C TYR A 136 -14.52 13.10 1.91
N GLY A 137 -15.18 14.24 2.17
CA GLY A 137 -16.55 14.22 2.68
C GLY A 137 -17.51 13.65 1.63
N GLN A 138 -18.62 13.07 2.07
CA GLN A 138 -19.61 12.46 1.15
C GLN A 138 -20.22 13.45 0.16
N LEU A 139 -20.19 14.76 0.46
CA LEU A 139 -20.67 15.81 -0.45
C LEU A 139 -19.61 16.27 -1.45
N ASP A 140 -18.35 15.92 -1.22
CA ASP A 140 -17.22 16.30 -2.06
C ASP A 140 -17.01 15.24 -3.13
N SER A 141 -17.57 15.41 -4.33
CA SER A 141 -17.36 14.45 -5.42
C SER A 141 -15.92 14.52 -5.96
N LEU A 142 -14.99 13.93 -5.20
CA LEU A 142 -13.55 14.09 -5.37
C LEU A 142 -12.82 12.74 -5.29
N MET A 143 -11.66 12.70 -5.95
CA MET A 143 -10.62 11.68 -5.78
C MET A 143 -9.28 12.34 -5.45
N GLY A 144 -8.37 11.55 -4.88
CA GLY A 144 -6.98 11.91 -4.65
C GLY A 144 -6.05 11.24 -5.63
N ILE A 145 -5.18 12.00 -6.29
CA ILE A 145 -4.10 11.45 -7.10
C ILE A 145 -2.77 12.06 -6.65
N ARG A 146 -1.76 11.21 -6.48
CA ARG A 146 -0.36 11.61 -6.35
C ARG A 146 0.51 10.82 -7.32
N PHE A 147 1.74 11.27 -7.50
CA PHE A 147 2.66 10.74 -8.50
C PHE A 147 3.95 10.27 -7.84
N VAL A 148 4.51 9.15 -8.31
CA VAL A 148 5.81 8.64 -7.86
C VAL A 148 6.64 8.19 -9.04
N ASN A 149 7.95 8.46 -8.99
CA ASN A 149 8.89 7.90 -9.95
C ASN A 149 9.57 6.66 -9.35
N LEU A 150 9.21 5.47 -9.85
CA LEU A 150 9.81 4.19 -9.49
C LEU A 150 10.57 3.57 -10.66
N SER A 151 10.91 4.35 -11.69
CA SER A 151 11.62 3.88 -12.87
C SER A 151 13.13 4.00 -12.69
N PRO A 152 13.88 2.91 -12.39
CA PRO A 152 15.31 3.00 -12.16
C PRO A 152 16.07 3.50 -13.38
N GLY A 153 17.05 4.37 -13.13
CA GLY A 153 17.87 4.98 -14.19
C GLY A 153 17.14 6.05 -15.02
N SER A 154 15.87 6.36 -14.72
CA SER A 154 15.18 7.49 -15.33
C SER A 154 15.77 8.83 -14.87
N ALA A 155 15.73 9.82 -15.77
CA ALA A 155 15.93 11.21 -15.41
C ALA A 155 14.77 11.73 -14.54
N ALA A 156 14.90 12.95 -14.01
CA ALA A 156 13.79 13.62 -13.34
C ALA A 156 12.62 13.82 -14.31
N LEU A 157 11.39 13.66 -13.80
CA LEU A 157 10.18 13.69 -14.61
C LEU A 157 9.33 14.92 -14.28
N SER A 158 8.62 15.46 -15.26
CA SER A 158 7.45 16.30 -15.01
C SER A 158 6.18 15.47 -15.22
N VAL A 159 5.10 15.88 -14.54
CA VAL A 159 3.77 15.34 -14.79
C VAL A 159 2.83 16.46 -15.17
N ASN A 160 2.07 16.23 -16.24
CA ASN A 160 1.14 17.19 -16.81
C ASN A 160 -0.25 16.59 -16.87
N LEU A 161 -1.24 17.46 -16.81
CA LEU A 161 -2.58 17.13 -17.26
C LEU A 161 -2.70 17.55 -18.73
N VAL A 162 -3.23 16.68 -19.60
CA VAL A 162 -3.42 17.00 -21.01
C VAL A 162 -4.21 18.32 -21.17
N GLY A 163 -3.72 19.18 -22.07
CA GLY A 163 -4.28 20.52 -22.28
C GLY A 163 -3.82 21.59 -21.28
N LYS A 164 -2.92 21.25 -20.34
CA LYS A 164 -2.27 22.21 -19.43
C LYS A 164 -0.79 22.37 -19.77
N SER A 165 -0.13 23.35 -19.14
CA SER A 165 1.29 23.62 -19.32
C SER A 165 2.17 22.47 -18.81
N ASN A 166 3.40 22.36 -19.32
CA ASN A 166 4.37 21.41 -18.79
C ASN A 166 4.62 21.67 -17.29
N GLY A 167 4.69 20.60 -16.51
CA GLY A 167 4.76 20.61 -15.05
C GLY A 167 3.47 21.03 -14.33
N SER A 168 2.29 21.02 -14.99
CA SER A 168 1.04 21.46 -14.35
C SER A 168 0.71 20.67 -13.08
N GLU A 169 1.07 19.38 -13.05
CA GLU A 169 0.91 18.56 -11.87
C GLU A 169 2.14 18.57 -10.98
N THR A 170 3.31 18.43 -11.56
CA THR A 170 4.57 18.71 -10.88
C THR A 170 5.67 18.92 -11.92
N ALA A 171 6.53 19.91 -11.66
CA ALA A 171 7.62 20.23 -12.56
C ALA A 171 8.80 19.24 -12.45
N THR A 172 8.94 18.55 -11.31
CA THR A 172 10.05 17.62 -11.09
C THR A 172 9.70 16.51 -10.09
N ILE A 173 10.00 15.28 -10.47
CA ILE A 173 9.99 14.09 -9.62
C ILE A 173 11.26 13.28 -9.92
N SER A 174 12.20 13.29 -8.99
CA SER A 174 13.40 12.44 -9.07
C SER A 174 13.07 10.97 -8.76
N PHE A 175 13.96 10.05 -9.13
CA PHE A 175 13.83 8.63 -8.77
C PHE A 175 13.57 8.44 -7.26
N LYS A 176 12.57 7.62 -6.91
CA LYS A 176 12.04 7.37 -5.56
C LYS A 176 11.49 8.61 -4.84
N SER A 177 11.15 9.67 -5.57
CA SER A 177 10.41 10.81 -5.02
C SER A 177 8.92 10.66 -5.31
N ILE A 178 8.09 11.17 -4.40
CA ILE A 178 6.63 11.12 -4.45
C ILE A 178 6.06 12.50 -4.16
N THR A 179 4.94 12.84 -4.77
CA THR A 179 4.20 14.09 -4.50
C THR A 179 3.18 13.90 -3.39
N ASP A 180 2.66 15.01 -2.87
CA ASP A 180 1.41 15.01 -2.10
C ASP A 180 0.21 14.64 -2.98
N PHE A 181 -0.90 14.26 -2.33
CA PHE A 181 -2.17 14.03 -3.01
C PHE A 181 -2.81 15.36 -3.44
N LYS A 182 -3.17 15.42 -4.72
CA LYS A 182 -4.00 16.47 -5.31
C LYS A 182 -5.43 15.97 -5.48
N LYS A 183 -6.38 16.90 -5.35
CA LYS A 183 -7.81 16.61 -5.49
C LYS A 183 -8.27 16.81 -6.93
N TYR A 184 -9.05 15.87 -7.44
CA TYR A 184 -9.67 15.94 -8.77
C TYR A 184 -11.16 15.72 -8.63
N ALA A 185 -11.95 16.48 -9.41
CA ALA A 185 -13.39 16.29 -9.45
C ALA A 185 -13.74 14.93 -10.07
N VAL A 186 -14.81 14.32 -9.57
CA VAL A 186 -15.43 13.11 -10.10
C VAL A 186 -16.92 13.40 -10.27
N GLY A 187 -17.54 12.91 -11.33
CA GLY A 187 -18.97 13.10 -11.54
C GLY A 187 -19.38 13.09 -13.00
N VAL A 188 -20.68 12.97 -13.26
CA VAL A 188 -21.27 12.70 -14.59
C VAL A 188 -20.89 13.69 -15.70
N ASN A 189 -20.51 14.92 -15.35
CA ASN A 189 -20.10 15.96 -16.29
C ASN A 189 -18.57 16.17 -16.34
N ILE A 190 -17.80 15.29 -15.71
CA ILE A 190 -16.35 15.38 -15.63
C ILE A 190 -15.73 14.33 -16.56
N ASN A 191 -15.02 14.78 -17.59
CA ASN A 191 -14.31 13.88 -18.49
C ASN A 191 -13.16 13.15 -17.77
N ASP A 192 -12.74 12.03 -18.34
CA ASP A 192 -11.54 11.34 -17.89
C ASP A 192 -10.29 12.24 -17.97
N TYR A 193 -9.43 12.11 -16.97
CA TYR A 193 -8.17 12.83 -16.90
C TYR A 193 -7.08 12.02 -17.59
N THR A 194 -6.28 12.66 -18.45
CA THR A 194 -5.07 12.05 -19.00
C THR A 194 -3.85 12.73 -18.42
N PHE A 195 -3.05 11.97 -17.69
CA PHE A 195 -1.80 12.41 -17.08
C PHE A 195 -0.63 11.99 -17.95
N GLU A 196 0.23 12.93 -18.32
CA GLU A 196 1.42 12.69 -19.11
C GLU A 196 2.66 12.75 -18.22
N PHE A 197 3.43 11.66 -18.19
CA PHE A 197 4.74 11.62 -17.58
C PHE A 197 5.77 11.95 -18.65
N ARG A 198 6.53 13.01 -18.43
CA ARG A 198 7.49 13.54 -19.41
C ARG A 198 8.86 13.68 -18.78
N ASP A 199 9.88 13.63 -19.62
CA ASP A 199 11.23 14.01 -19.21
C ASP A 199 11.23 15.50 -18.81
N ALA A 200 11.68 15.83 -17.59
CA ALA A 200 11.55 17.18 -17.05
C ALA A 200 12.38 18.23 -17.81
N VAL A 201 13.44 17.81 -18.50
CA VAL A 201 14.37 18.71 -19.21
C VAL A 201 13.92 18.93 -20.65
N SER A 202 13.68 17.86 -21.40
CA SER A 202 13.34 17.90 -22.82
C SER A 202 11.84 18.04 -23.09
N GLY A 203 10.98 17.71 -22.12
CA GLY A 203 9.53 17.65 -22.30
C GLY A 203 9.06 16.46 -23.15
N THR A 204 9.94 15.51 -23.45
CA THR A 204 9.60 14.30 -24.22
C THR A 204 8.61 13.44 -23.45
N LEU A 205 7.54 12.99 -24.12
CA LEU A 205 6.57 12.05 -23.52
C LEU A 205 7.23 10.69 -23.28
N ILE A 206 7.12 10.18 -22.06
CA ILE A 206 7.64 8.87 -21.67
C ILE A 206 6.50 7.87 -21.59
N ALA A 207 5.43 8.23 -20.87
CA ALA A 207 4.24 7.42 -20.72
C ALA A 207 3.06 8.32 -20.35
N ASP A 208 1.85 7.82 -20.52
CA ASP A 208 0.62 8.48 -20.09
C ASP A 208 -0.30 7.51 -19.35
N TYR A 209 -1.27 8.08 -18.63
CA TYR A 209 -2.33 7.36 -17.98
C TYR A 209 -3.63 8.13 -18.11
N THR A 210 -4.62 7.51 -18.77
CA THR A 210 -5.98 8.03 -18.82
C THR A 210 -6.83 7.30 -17.78
N THR A 211 -7.50 8.04 -16.91
CA THR A 211 -8.56 7.46 -16.07
C THR A 211 -9.66 6.89 -16.95
N SER A 212 -10.51 6.02 -16.42
CA SER A 212 -11.68 5.54 -17.15
C SER A 212 -12.87 5.58 -16.22
N TYR A 213 -14.03 6.01 -16.73
CA TYR A 213 -15.27 6.02 -15.96
C TYR A 213 -15.30 7.05 -14.81
N VAL A 214 -14.56 8.16 -14.92
CA VAL A 214 -14.69 9.28 -13.96
C VAL A 214 -16.10 9.87 -13.98
N ASN A 215 -16.76 9.84 -15.14
CA ASN A 215 -18.14 10.29 -15.33
C ASN A 215 -19.21 9.22 -15.05
N ASP A 216 -18.84 8.04 -14.55
CA ASP A 216 -19.84 7.00 -14.27
C ASP A 216 -20.81 7.49 -13.17
N PRO A 217 -22.13 7.49 -13.43
CA PRO A 217 -23.14 7.90 -12.45
C PRO A 217 -23.22 6.95 -11.25
N GLY A 218 -22.62 5.77 -11.34
CA GLY A 218 -22.54 4.80 -10.25
C GLY A 218 -23.85 4.08 -9.96
N ILE A 219 -24.73 3.94 -10.97
CA ILE A 219 -26.07 3.36 -10.82
C ILE A 219 -26.01 1.84 -10.62
N GLU A 220 -25.20 1.16 -11.43
CA GLU A 220 -25.05 -0.30 -11.37
C GLU A 220 -23.93 -0.72 -10.40
N TYR A 221 -22.81 0.00 -10.44
CA TYR A 221 -21.66 -0.20 -9.57
C TYR A 221 -21.21 1.13 -8.98
N PRO A 222 -20.67 1.17 -7.75
CA PRO A 222 -20.11 2.40 -7.22
C PRO A 222 -19.03 2.96 -8.14
N ASN A 223 -19.05 4.28 -8.39
CA ASN A 223 -18.02 4.95 -9.18
C ASN A 223 -16.63 4.59 -8.63
N PRO A 224 -15.70 4.09 -9.45
CA PRO A 224 -14.44 3.52 -8.97
C PRO A 224 -13.45 4.54 -8.43
N TRP A 225 -13.69 5.85 -8.65
CA TRP A 225 -12.79 6.95 -8.26
C TRP A 225 -13.26 7.70 -7.03
N LEU A 226 -14.57 7.73 -6.80
CA LEU A 226 -15.19 8.58 -5.78
C LEU A 226 -14.69 8.23 -4.37
N PHE A 227 -14.25 9.26 -3.65
CA PHE A 227 -13.75 9.19 -2.27
C PHE A 227 -12.51 8.29 -2.07
N ARG A 228 -11.71 8.08 -3.13
CA ARG A 228 -10.54 7.19 -3.09
C ARG A 228 -9.25 7.94 -3.40
N ASN A 229 -8.16 7.32 -2.98
CA ASN A 229 -6.80 7.82 -3.17
C ASN A 229 -6.03 6.87 -4.08
N PHE A 230 -5.29 7.43 -5.02
CA PHE A 230 -4.52 6.68 -6.01
C PHE A 230 -3.10 7.24 -6.11
N THR A 231 -2.13 6.35 -6.25
CA THR A 231 -0.78 6.72 -6.72
C THR A 231 -0.65 6.29 -8.18
N LEU A 232 -0.24 7.22 -9.04
CA LEU A 232 0.24 6.91 -10.39
C LEU A 232 1.76 6.81 -10.35
N ALA A 233 2.28 5.60 -10.59
CA ALA A 233 3.69 5.31 -10.53
C ALA A 233 4.29 5.10 -11.91
N LEU A 234 5.31 5.87 -12.30
CA LEU A 234 6.12 5.49 -13.44
C LEU A 234 7.01 4.31 -13.04
N ILE A 235 6.89 3.19 -13.73
CA ILE A 235 7.67 1.97 -13.52
C ILE A 235 8.44 1.58 -14.80
N GLY A 236 9.10 0.42 -14.82
CA GLY A 236 9.94 0.00 -15.94
C GLY A 236 11.27 0.75 -15.96
N LYS A 237 12.07 0.62 -17.02
CA LYS A 237 13.35 1.35 -17.15
C LYS A 237 13.47 2.04 -18.52
N PRO A 238 14.22 3.16 -18.62
CA PRO A 238 14.52 3.77 -19.92
C PRO A 238 15.12 2.77 -20.90
N GLY A 239 14.63 2.78 -22.14
CA GLY A 239 15.04 1.81 -23.17
C GLY A 239 14.60 0.36 -22.93
N GLY A 240 13.82 0.10 -21.87
CA GLY A 240 13.20 -1.20 -21.63
C GLY A 240 12.17 -1.55 -22.70
N THR A 241 11.98 -2.84 -22.94
CA THR A 241 11.02 -3.38 -23.91
C THR A 241 10.05 -4.35 -23.24
N GLY A 242 8.87 -4.56 -23.84
CA GLY A 242 7.90 -5.54 -23.35
C GLY A 242 7.45 -5.25 -21.91
N ALA A 243 7.62 -6.22 -21.01
CA ALA A 243 7.26 -6.06 -19.60
C ALA A 243 8.03 -4.92 -18.92
N ASP A 244 9.30 -4.72 -19.29
CA ASP A 244 10.23 -3.76 -18.67
C ASP A 244 10.14 -2.33 -19.26
N ALA A 245 9.31 -2.12 -20.29
CA ALA A 245 9.10 -0.79 -20.88
C ALA A 245 8.49 0.18 -19.87
N GLN A 246 8.87 1.46 -19.96
CA GLN A 246 8.32 2.48 -19.08
C GLN A 246 6.82 2.64 -19.31
N LYS A 247 6.06 2.65 -18.22
CA LYS A 247 4.60 2.77 -18.20
C LYS A 247 4.12 3.24 -16.84
N VAL A 248 2.87 3.67 -16.78
CA VAL A 248 2.23 4.10 -15.54
C VAL A 248 1.44 2.96 -14.92
N LEU A 249 1.72 2.67 -13.65
CA LEU A 249 0.95 1.74 -12.82
C LEU A 249 0.01 2.53 -11.89
N LEU A 250 -1.28 2.20 -11.92
CA LEU A 250 -2.25 2.67 -10.93
C LEU A 250 -2.12 1.83 -9.65
N ILE A 251 -1.98 2.50 -8.51
CA ILE A 251 -1.90 1.88 -7.19
C ILE A 251 -3.04 2.43 -6.33
N THR A 252 -3.90 1.54 -5.85
CA THR A 252 -5.06 1.86 -5.01
C THR A 252 -4.69 1.81 -3.52
N HIS A 253 -5.21 2.75 -2.73
CA HIS A 253 -5.03 2.82 -1.27
C HIS A 253 -6.30 2.47 -0.51
#